data_AF-A0AAD5ZU10-F1
#
_entry.id   AF-A0AAD5ZU10-F1
#
_cell.length_a   1.000
_cell.length_b   1.000
_cell.length_c   1.000
_cell.angle_alpha   90.00
_cell.angle_beta   90.00
_cell.angle_gamma   90.00
#
_symmetry.space_group_name_H-M   'P 1'
#
loop_
_entity.id
_entity.type
_entity.pdbx_description
1 polymer ?
#
loop_
_entity_poly.entity_id
_entity_poly.type
_entity_poly.pdbx_seq_one_letter_code
_entity_poly.pdbx_strand_id
1 'polypeptide(L)'
;MGLSNFVYMMVFALLTAGAPLSYAWGVDGHYMVCRIAQSRLTSAASSAVLDLLPSGANGDLASECSWADNVRTAYPWSSPLHYVDTPDNLCTYDYTRDCHDSSGNAGYCVVGAINNYTTQLLQYPTSTYNLTQALMFLAHFMGDVHQPLHVGFTTDAGGNSITVYWYTTKTNLHSSDQVSQWDACGSSSADCANNFATESIQDACSYAYKDAYQNARLNDTYFLSRKPIVETRIAQAGVRLANLLNQIFV
;
A
#
# COMPACT_ATOMS: atom_id res chain seq x y z
N MET A 1 56.18 20.62 24.50
CA MET A 1 56.06 19.39 25.33
C MET A 1 55.10 19.70 26.48
N GLY A 2 54.12 18.82 26.73
CA GLY A 2 53.21 18.78 27.90
C GLY A 2 51.88 19.55 27.70
N LEU A 3 50.72 18.94 27.41
CA LEU A 3 49.80 18.05 28.17
C LEU A 3 48.91 18.75 29.23
N SER A 4 47.58 18.76 28.99
CA SER A 4 46.44 18.50 29.91
C SER A 4 45.21 19.37 29.54
N ASN A 5 44.20 18.86 28.81
CA ASN A 5 42.93 18.30 29.32
C ASN A 5 42.32 19.14 30.48
N PHE A 6 41.15 19.76 30.35
CA PHE A 6 39.82 19.13 30.39
C PHE A 6 38.77 20.19 30.04
N VAL A 7 38.01 20.05 28.94
CA VAL A 7 36.54 20.27 28.82
C VAL A 7 36.17 19.76 27.42
N TYR A 8 36.09 18.44 27.24
CA TYR A 8 35.44 17.91 26.04
C TYR A 8 33.93 17.94 26.30
N MET A 9 33.24 18.88 25.63
CA MET A 9 31.81 18.77 25.35
C MET A 9 31.57 17.46 24.60
N MET A 10 31.16 16.40 25.30
CA MET A 10 30.44 15.30 24.66
C MET A 10 28.96 15.67 24.62
N VAL A 11 28.58 16.49 23.64
CA VAL A 11 27.24 16.40 23.07
C VAL A 11 27.32 15.28 22.05
N PHE A 12 27.14 14.04 22.52
CA PHE A 12 26.86 12.92 21.64
C PHE A 12 25.46 13.14 21.09
N ALA A 13 25.36 13.89 19.99
CA ALA A 13 24.16 13.88 19.18
C ALA A 13 24.04 12.46 18.63
N LEU A 14 23.18 11.64 19.25
CA LEU A 14 22.60 10.48 18.60
C LEU A 14 21.87 11.00 17.36
N LEU A 15 22.58 11.09 16.24
CA LEU A 15 21.99 10.97 14.93
C LEU A 15 21.49 9.52 14.84
N THR A 16 20.31 9.28 15.41
CA THR A 16 19.43 8.24 14.90
C THR A 16 19.10 8.66 13.48
N ALA A 17 19.94 8.25 12.53
CA ALA A 17 19.52 8.13 11.16
C ALA A 17 18.37 7.11 11.19
N GLY A 18 17.14 7.61 11.34
CA GLY A 18 15.97 6.83 11.02
C GLY A 18 16.21 6.33 9.61
N ALA A 19 16.27 5.01 9.43
CA ALA A 19 16.22 4.44 8.11
C ALA A 19 15.04 5.11 7.40
N PRO A 20 15.19 5.57 6.14
CA PRO A 20 14.03 5.98 5.39
C PRO A 20 13.08 4.79 5.44
N LEU A 21 11.94 4.97 6.11
CA LEU A 21 10.82 4.06 5.93
C LEU A 21 10.65 4.01 4.42
N SER A 22 10.72 2.82 3.84
CA SER A 22 10.19 2.63 2.50
C SER A 22 8.73 3.04 2.63
N TYR A 23 8.46 4.30 2.29
CA TYR A 23 7.11 4.75 2.08
C TYR A 23 6.58 3.79 1.03
N ALA A 24 5.37 3.32 1.28
CA ALA A 24 4.53 2.58 0.35
C ALA A 24 4.49 3.25 -1.04
N TRP A 25 3.42 3.06 -1.78
CA TRP A 25 3.09 3.97 -2.87
C TRP A 25 3.29 5.47 -2.55
N GLY A 26 3.25 5.84 -1.27
CA GLY A 26 3.45 7.20 -0.79
C GLY A 26 2.28 8.06 -1.24
N VAL A 27 2.35 9.36 -0.96
CA VAL A 27 1.23 10.25 -1.30
C VAL A 27 0.91 10.22 -2.80
N ASP A 28 1.93 10.26 -3.65
CA ASP A 28 1.76 10.28 -5.11
C ASP A 28 1.17 8.97 -5.66
N GLY A 29 1.61 7.81 -5.16
CA GLY A 29 1.12 6.53 -5.63
C GLY A 29 -0.34 6.28 -5.22
N HIS A 30 -0.71 6.56 -3.97
CA HIS A 30 -2.11 6.48 -3.55
C HIS A 30 -3.00 7.48 -4.29
N TYR A 31 -2.49 8.68 -4.55
CA TYR A 31 -3.18 9.66 -5.38
C TYR A 31 -3.44 9.09 -6.78
N MET A 32 -2.42 8.55 -7.45
CA MET A 32 -2.56 7.96 -8.79
C MET A 32 -3.57 6.80 -8.82
N VAL A 33 -3.50 5.87 -7.87
CA VAL A 33 -4.44 4.75 -7.74
C VAL A 33 -5.88 5.26 -7.66
N CYS A 34 -6.15 6.21 -6.78
CA CYS A 34 -7.50 6.73 -6.58
C CYS A 34 -8.00 7.62 -7.71
N ARG A 35 -7.13 8.38 -8.38
CA ARG A 35 -7.49 9.12 -9.59
C ARG A 35 -7.90 8.20 -10.72
N ILE A 36 -7.14 7.11 -10.94
CA ILE A 36 -7.51 6.08 -11.91
C ILE A 36 -8.86 5.48 -11.53
N ALA A 37 -9.04 5.10 -10.26
CA ALA A 37 -10.27 4.48 -9.79
C ALA A 37 -11.49 5.38 -9.99
N GLN A 38 -11.41 6.63 -9.52
CA GLN A 38 -12.51 7.59 -9.59
C GLN A 38 -12.96 7.86 -11.03
N SER A 39 -12.02 7.90 -11.99
CA SER A 39 -12.34 8.11 -13.42
C SER A 39 -13.09 6.93 -14.07
N ARG A 40 -13.18 5.79 -13.39
CA ARG A 40 -13.78 4.54 -13.88
C ARG A 40 -15.03 4.12 -13.10
N LEU A 41 -15.54 4.98 -12.22
CA LEU A 41 -16.74 4.70 -11.46
C LEU A 41 -18.00 4.78 -12.34
N THR A 42 -18.96 3.90 -12.08
CA THR A 42 -20.32 4.05 -12.61
C THR A 42 -21.00 5.27 -12.00
N SER A 43 -22.10 5.74 -12.59
CA SER A 43 -22.84 6.88 -12.03
C SER A 43 -23.32 6.64 -10.59
N ALA A 44 -23.74 5.41 -10.27
CA ALA A 44 -24.18 5.02 -8.92
C ALA A 44 -23.01 5.09 -7.92
N ALA A 45 -21.89 4.44 -8.23
CA ALA A 45 -20.70 4.46 -7.39
C ALA A 45 -20.10 5.87 -7.25
N SER A 46 -20.07 6.65 -8.34
CA SER A 46 -19.63 8.03 -8.30
C SER A 46 -20.52 8.87 -7.38
N SER A 47 -21.84 8.68 -7.40
CA SER A 47 -22.75 9.40 -6.51
C SER A 47 -22.53 9.03 -5.04
N ALA A 48 -22.38 7.75 -4.74
CA ALA A 48 -22.12 7.28 -3.37
C ALA A 48 -20.76 7.74 -2.85
N VAL A 49 -19.71 7.70 -3.68
CA VAL A 49 -18.39 8.23 -3.33
C VAL A 49 -18.46 9.73 -3.03
N LEU A 50 -19.16 10.51 -3.86
CA LEU A 50 -19.33 11.95 -3.62
C LEU A 50 -20.14 12.26 -2.36
N ASP A 51 -21.14 11.44 -2.02
CA ASP A 51 -21.92 11.57 -0.78
C ASP A 51 -21.07 11.28 0.47
N LEU A 52 -20.19 10.27 0.39
CA LEU A 52 -19.35 9.85 1.50
C LEU A 52 -18.11 10.73 1.71
N LEU A 53 -17.61 11.41 0.68
CA LEU A 53 -16.41 12.23 0.79
C LEU A 53 -16.64 13.46 1.69
N PRO A 54 -15.65 13.82 2.53
CA PRO A 54 -15.74 15.05 3.31
C PRO A 54 -15.77 16.27 2.38
N SER A 55 -16.44 17.34 2.80
CA SER A 55 -16.53 18.58 2.00
C SER A 55 -15.17 19.17 1.62
N GLY A 56 -14.16 19.00 2.48
CA GLY A 56 -12.77 19.42 2.22
C GLY A 56 -12.10 18.72 1.04
N ALA A 57 -12.55 17.51 0.68
CA ALA A 57 -12.04 16.77 -0.47
C ALA A 57 -12.44 17.40 -1.82
N ASN A 58 -13.43 18.30 -1.83
CA ASN A 58 -13.97 18.93 -3.04
C ASN A 58 -14.35 17.92 -4.14
N GLY A 59 -14.84 16.74 -3.72
CA GLY A 59 -15.22 15.66 -4.62
C GLY A 59 -14.04 14.90 -5.26
N ASP A 60 -12.79 15.11 -4.83
CA ASP A 60 -11.63 14.35 -5.31
C ASP A 60 -11.28 13.22 -4.32
N LEU A 61 -11.60 11.97 -4.67
CA LEU A 61 -11.28 10.81 -3.84
C LEU A 61 -9.77 10.70 -3.59
N ALA A 62 -8.96 11.05 -4.58
CA ALA A 62 -7.52 10.91 -4.49
C ALA A 62 -6.89 11.85 -3.45
N SER A 63 -7.55 12.98 -3.14
CA SER A 63 -7.10 13.88 -2.08
C SER A 63 -7.15 13.25 -0.68
N GLU A 64 -8.00 12.24 -0.49
CA GLU A 64 -8.18 11.54 0.80
C GLU A 64 -7.49 10.17 0.83
N CYS A 65 -6.92 9.70 -0.27
CA CYS A 65 -6.37 8.34 -0.34
C CYS A 65 -5.06 8.14 0.42
N SER A 66 -4.45 9.20 0.95
CA SER A 66 -3.33 9.09 1.91
C SER A 66 -3.76 9.33 3.35
N TRP A 67 -5.06 9.52 3.61
CA TRP A 67 -5.57 9.78 4.96
C TRP A 67 -5.27 8.64 5.94
N ALA A 68 -5.35 7.38 5.49
CA ALA A 68 -5.12 6.22 6.34
C ALA A 68 -3.70 6.21 6.95
N ASP A 69 -2.68 6.61 6.17
CA ASP A 69 -1.30 6.78 6.68
C ASP A 69 -1.23 7.85 7.78
N ASN A 70 -1.92 8.97 7.60
CA ASN A 70 -1.89 10.11 8.52
C ASN A 70 -2.53 9.78 9.88
N VAL A 71 -3.50 8.87 9.91
CA VAL A 71 -4.23 8.53 11.13
C VAL A 71 -3.61 7.39 11.92
N ARG A 72 -2.53 6.75 11.47
CA ARG A 72 -1.88 5.63 12.19
C ARG A 72 -1.49 5.97 13.63
N THR A 73 -1.11 7.22 13.91
CA THR A 73 -0.81 7.68 15.28
C THR A 73 -2.08 7.88 16.11
N ALA A 74 -3.15 8.41 15.49
CA ALA A 74 -4.44 8.61 16.16
C ALA A 74 -5.19 7.29 16.36
N TYR A 75 -5.00 6.33 15.45
CA TYR A 75 -5.59 5.01 15.41
C TYR A 75 -4.49 3.94 15.36
N PRO A 76 -3.78 3.67 16.48
CA PRO A 76 -2.66 2.72 16.48
C PRO A 76 -3.04 1.32 15.98
N TRP A 77 -4.28 0.91 16.22
CA TRP A 77 -4.85 -0.35 15.74
C TRP A 77 -4.88 -0.48 14.21
N SER A 78 -4.83 0.63 13.46
CA SER A 78 -4.84 0.59 11.99
C SER A 78 -3.46 0.31 11.40
N SER A 79 -2.38 0.47 12.18
CA SER A 79 -1.01 0.29 11.67
C SER A 79 -0.73 -1.07 11.01
N PRO A 80 -1.08 -2.23 11.61
CA PRO A 80 -0.86 -3.53 10.96
C PRO A 80 -1.75 -3.76 9.73
N LEU A 81 -2.78 -2.93 9.52
CA LEU A 81 -3.71 -3.06 8.39
C LEU A 81 -3.11 -2.58 7.06
N HIS A 82 -1.92 -2.00 7.05
CA HIS A 82 -1.28 -1.49 5.83
C HIS A 82 -0.46 -2.55 5.07
N TYR A 83 -0.19 -3.71 5.68
CA TYR A 83 0.71 -4.70 5.10
C TYR A 83 0.32 -6.14 5.46
N VAL A 84 1.07 -7.09 4.90
CA VAL A 84 1.13 -8.49 5.30
C VAL A 84 2.59 -8.89 5.42
N ASP A 85 2.96 -9.52 6.53
CA ASP A 85 4.26 -10.14 6.70
C ASP A 85 4.19 -11.62 6.27
N THR A 86 5.05 -12.02 5.35
CA THR A 86 5.16 -13.42 4.87
C THR A 86 6.48 -14.05 5.32
N PRO A 87 6.54 -15.40 5.48
CA PRO A 87 7.78 -16.07 5.82
C PRO A 87 8.88 -15.83 4.78
N ASP A 88 10.08 -15.54 5.27
CA ASP A 88 11.24 -15.25 4.44
C ASP A 88 11.51 -16.29 3.37
N ASN A 89 11.80 -15.83 2.15
CA ASN A 89 12.14 -16.65 0.98
C ASN A 89 11.07 -17.66 0.55
N LEU A 90 9.90 -17.67 1.20
CA LEU A 90 8.84 -18.59 0.83
C LEU A 90 8.11 -18.13 -0.44
N CYS A 91 8.07 -16.82 -0.68
CA CYS A 91 7.51 -16.19 -1.88
C CYS A 91 6.07 -16.64 -2.19
N THR A 92 5.31 -16.98 -1.15
CA THR A 92 3.88 -17.33 -1.24
C THR A 92 3.14 -16.67 -0.10
N TYR A 93 1.87 -16.38 -0.34
CA TYR A 93 0.96 -15.82 0.64
C TYR A 93 -0.14 -16.84 0.98
N ASP A 94 -0.46 -16.97 2.27
CA ASP A 94 -1.59 -17.75 2.78
C ASP A 94 -2.32 -16.94 3.87
N TYR A 95 -3.63 -16.72 3.70
CA TYR A 95 -4.40 -15.85 4.61
C TYR A 95 -4.36 -16.34 6.06
N THR A 96 -4.48 -17.65 6.29
CA THR A 96 -4.56 -18.19 7.66
C THR A 96 -3.21 -18.09 8.37
N ARG A 97 -2.13 -18.28 7.61
CA ARG A 97 -0.75 -18.20 8.11
C ARG A 97 -0.29 -16.76 8.30
N ASP A 98 -0.60 -15.86 7.36
CA ASP A 98 0.08 -14.55 7.24
C ASP A 98 -0.79 -13.37 7.66
N CYS A 99 -2.12 -13.48 7.59
CA CYS A 99 -2.99 -12.34 7.89
C CYS A 99 -3.24 -12.21 9.39
N HIS A 100 -2.24 -11.73 10.13
CA HIS A 100 -2.34 -11.42 11.55
C HIS A 100 -1.40 -10.27 11.94
N ASP A 101 -1.67 -9.61 13.07
CA ASP A 101 -0.72 -8.64 13.63
C ASP A 101 0.43 -9.32 14.39
N SER A 102 1.34 -8.53 14.95
CA SER A 102 2.47 -9.02 15.77
C SER A 102 2.05 -9.77 17.04
N SER A 103 0.79 -9.65 17.46
CA SER A 103 0.23 -10.37 18.61
C SER A 103 -0.51 -11.65 18.20
N GLY A 104 -0.56 -11.98 16.90
CA GLY A 104 -1.24 -13.15 16.37
C GLY A 104 -2.75 -12.98 16.24
N ASN A 105 -3.27 -11.75 16.29
CA ASN A 105 -4.69 -11.51 16.08
C ASN A 105 -5.02 -11.71 14.59
N ALA A 106 -5.76 -12.78 14.28
CA ALA A 106 -6.15 -13.11 12.92
C ALA A 106 -6.99 -11.99 12.27
N GLY A 107 -6.76 -11.76 10.97
CA GLY A 107 -7.44 -10.74 10.18
C GLY A 107 -6.86 -9.32 10.29
N TYR A 108 -5.88 -9.08 11.16
CA TYR A 108 -5.22 -7.77 11.30
C TYR A 108 -4.08 -7.62 10.29
N CYS A 109 -4.44 -7.58 9.01
CA CYS A 109 -3.53 -7.33 7.88
C CYS A 109 -4.28 -6.58 6.77
N VAL A 110 -3.59 -6.12 5.72
CA VAL A 110 -4.23 -5.38 4.61
C VAL A 110 -5.32 -6.16 3.88
N VAL A 111 -5.16 -7.47 3.72
CA VAL A 111 -6.20 -8.33 3.09
C VAL A 111 -7.44 -8.42 3.98
N GLY A 112 -7.27 -8.60 5.28
CA GLY A 112 -8.38 -8.58 6.25
C GLY A 112 -9.07 -7.21 6.32
N ALA A 113 -8.29 -6.12 6.20
CA ALA A 113 -8.82 -4.76 6.17
C ALA A 113 -9.69 -4.51 4.92
N ILE A 114 -9.23 -4.91 3.73
CA ILE A 114 -10.01 -4.81 2.49
C ILE A 114 -11.34 -5.55 2.66
N ASN A 115 -11.34 -6.77 3.20
CA ASN A 115 -12.54 -7.55 3.44
C ASN A 115 -13.51 -6.87 4.41
N ASN A 116 -12.97 -6.34 5.52
CA ASN A 116 -13.74 -5.64 6.54
C ASN A 116 -14.41 -4.38 5.98
N TYR A 117 -13.64 -3.47 5.39
CA TYR A 117 -14.20 -2.20 4.91
C TYR A 117 -15.09 -2.37 3.67
N THR A 118 -14.86 -3.39 2.84
CA THR A 118 -15.81 -3.81 1.81
C THR A 118 -17.16 -4.20 2.44
N THR A 119 -17.15 -5.02 3.49
CA THR A 119 -18.37 -5.48 4.17
C THR A 119 -19.11 -4.34 4.88
N GLN A 120 -18.38 -3.33 5.37
CA GLN A 120 -18.99 -2.12 5.93
C GLN A 120 -19.67 -1.29 4.83
N LEU A 121 -19.00 -1.06 3.70
CA LEU A 121 -19.56 -0.25 2.60
C LEU A 121 -20.76 -0.92 1.89
N LEU A 122 -20.84 -2.25 1.88
CA LEU A 122 -22.03 -2.98 1.42
C LEU A 122 -23.31 -2.65 2.22
N GLN A 123 -23.19 -2.01 3.39
CA GLN A 123 -24.32 -1.58 4.21
C GLN A 123 -24.74 -0.13 3.96
N TYR A 124 -24.12 0.56 3.00
CA TYR A 124 -24.52 1.90 2.57
C TYR A 124 -25.97 1.90 2.04
N PRO A 125 -26.81 2.91 2.35
CA PRO A 125 -26.51 4.11 3.16
C PRO A 125 -26.86 3.96 4.66
N THR A 126 -27.30 2.79 5.12
CA THR A 126 -27.96 2.63 6.42
C THR A 126 -27.07 2.10 7.55
N SER A 127 -25.75 2.05 7.35
CA SER A 127 -24.83 1.47 8.32
C SER A 127 -24.68 2.30 9.60
N THR A 128 -24.37 1.63 10.72
CA THR A 128 -23.94 2.27 11.97
C THR A 128 -22.44 2.60 11.97
N TYR A 129 -21.67 2.04 11.03
CA TYR A 129 -20.26 2.36 10.85
C TYR A 129 -20.04 3.74 10.23
N ASN A 130 -18.86 4.31 10.44
CA ASN A 130 -18.43 5.51 9.73
C ASN A 130 -18.03 5.13 8.29
N LEU A 131 -18.96 5.23 7.36
CA LEU A 131 -18.75 4.82 5.97
C LEU A 131 -17.79 5.74 5.20
N THR A 132 -17.63 7.01 5.61
CA THR A 132 -16.57 7.88 5.08
C THR A 132 -15.19 7.29 5.41
N GLN A 133 -14.97 6.88 6.65
CA GLN A 133 -13.72 6.20 7.02
C GLN A 133 -13.56 4.88 6.30
N ALA A 134 -14.62 4.09 6.17
CA ALA A 134 -14.56 2.83 5.43
C ALA A 134 -14.15 3.02 3.97
N LEU A 135 -14.67 4.05 3.29
CA LEU A 135 -14.28 4.39 1.92
C LEU A 135 -12.80 4.79 1.83
N MET A 136 -12.35 5.70 2.71
CA MET A 136 -10.96 6.17 2.69
C MET A 136 -9.97 5.06 3.03
N PHE A 137 -10.29 4.21 4.00
CA PHE A 137 -9.48 3.02 4.33
C PHE A 137 -9.45 2.03 3.17
N LEU A 138 -10.60 1.66 2.60
CA LEU A 138 -10.65 0.72 1.48
C LEU A 138 -9.84 1.23 0.28
N ALA A 139 -10.00 2.50 -0.07
CA ALA A 139 -9.28 3.12 -1.19
C ALA A 139 -7.76 3.10 -0.96
N HIS A 140 -7.31 3.39 0.25
CA HIS A 140 -5.90 3.31 0.62
C HIS A 140 -5.36 1.89 0.57
N PHE A 141 -6.02 0.94 1.24
CA PHE A 141 -5.57 -0.45 1.35
C PHE A 141 -5.58 -1.21 0.03
N MET A 142 -6.48 -0.84 -0.90
CA MET A 142 -6.42 -1.32 -2.27
C MET A 142 -5.13 -0.88 -2.99
N GLY A 143 -4.58 0.28 -2.66
CA GLY A 143 -3.23 0.66 -3.08
C GLY A 143 -2.17 -0.22 -2.40
N ASP A 144 -2.19 -0.28 -1.07
CA ASP A 144 -1.17 -0.98 -0.29
C ASP A 144 -1.01 -2.46 -0.68
N VAL A 145 -2.12 -3.20 -0.82
CA VAL A 145 -2.05 -4.63 -1.19
C VAL A 145 -1.39 -4.85 -2.56
N HIS A 146 -1.36 -3.85 -3.43
CA HIS A 146 -0.69 -3.91 -4.73
C HIS A 146 0.77 -3.48 -4.70
N GLN A 147 1.24 -2.87 -3.60
CA GLN A 147 2.64 -2.51 -3.40
C GLN A 147 3.41 -3.81 -3.06
N PRO A 148 4.34 -4.30 -3.91
CA PRO A 148 5.00 -5.59 -3.68
C PRO A 148 5.61 -5.75 -2.28
N LEU A 149 6.32 -4.74 -1.78
CA LEU A 149 6.98 -4.76 -0.47
C LEU A 149 6.01 -4.60 0.72
N HIS A 150 4.74 -4.26 0.51
CA HIS A 150 3.70 -4.36 1.57
C HIS A 150 3.19 -5.79 1.75
N VAL A 151 3.60 -6.72 0.88
CA VAL A 151 3.43 -8.16 1.06
C VAL A 151 4.81 -8.78 0.97
N GLY A 152 5.64 -8.48 1.97
CA GLY A 152 7.07 -8.77 1.98
C GLY A 152 7.47 -9.74 3.09
N PHE A 153 8.78 -9.85 3.33
CA PHE A 153 9.33 -10.73 4.35
C PHE A 153 9.24 -10.13 5.75
N THR A 154 8.92 -10.98 6.73
CA THR A 154 8.77 -10.57 8.12
C THR A 154 10.09 -10.02 8.68
N THR A 155 11.23 -10.68 8.43
CA THR A 155 12.48 -10.32 9.11
C THR A 155 13.08 -9.00 8.62
N ASP A 156 12.70 -8.57 7.41
CA ASP A 156 13.15 -7.30 6.85
C ASP A 156 12.09 -6.19 6.88
N ALA A 157 10.90 -6.49 7.44
CA ALA A 157 9.73 -5.64 7.48
C ALA A 157 9.35 -5.10 6.10
N GLY A 158 9.28 -5.98 5.10
CA GLY A 158 9.00 -5.59 3.71
C GLY A 158 10.14 -4.76 3.10
N GLY A 159 11.39 -5.08 3.42
CA GLY A 159 12.57 -4.38 2.92
C GLY A 159 12.90 -3.07 3.64
N ASN A 160 12.12 -2.64 4.64
CA ASN A 160 12.39 -1.44 5.45
C ASN A 160 13.75 -1.49 6.18
N SER A 161 14.22 -2.68 6.52
CA SER A 161 15.54 -2.87 7.14
C SER A 161 16.69 -2.97 6.13
N ILE A 162 16.41 -3.05 4.82
CA ILE A 162 17.41 -3.13 3.76
C ILE A 162 17.81 -1.71 3.34
N THR A 163 19.02 -1.29 3.71
CA THR A 163 19.53 0.04 3.35
C THR A 163 20.13 0.05 1.94
N VAL A 164 19.62 0.92 1.06
CA VAL A 164 20.10 1.12 -0.33
C VAL A 164 20.35 2.62 -0.62
N TYR A 165 21.10 2.91 -1.69
CA TYR A 165 21.41 4.28 -2.15
C TYR A 165 20.87 4.56 -3.57
N TRP A 166 20.30 5.75 -3.85
CA TRP A 166 19.57 6.11 -5.09
C TRP A 166 20.00 7.46 -5.73
N TYR A 167 19.96 7.57 -7.08
CA TYR A 167 20.35 8.75 -7.92
C TYR A 167 19.13 9.56 -8.49
N THR A 168 19.33 10.52 -9.44
CA THR A 168 18.49 11.75 -9.64
C THR A 168 17.75 11.96 -11.00
N THR A 169 16.87 11.08 -11.51
CA THR A 169 16.17 11.37 -12.80
C THR A 169 14.73 10.82 -12.98
N LYS A 170 13.91 11.53 -13.78
CA LYS A 170 12.47 11.35 -14.12
C LYS A 170 12.20 10.60 -15.45
N THR A 171 11.02 9.99 -15.63
CA THR A 171 10.61 9.19 -16.84
C THR A 171 9.06 8.96 -16.92
N ASN A 172 8.54 8.38 -18.03
CA ASN A 172 7.12 8.31 -18.46
C ASN A 172 6.59 6.88 -18.83
N LEU A 173 5.26 6.67 -18.84
CA LEU A 173 4.56 5.36 -18.94
C LEU A 173 3.89 5.03 -20.31
N HIS A 174 3.58 3.75 -20.60
CA HIS A 174 2.93 3.21 -21.81
C HIS A 174 1.86 2.10 -21.58
N SER A 175 0.83 2.13 -22.46
CA SER A 175 -0.12 1.10 -22.99
C SER A 175 -1.30 0.53 -22.15
N SER A 176 -2.48 0.47 -22.80
CA SER A 176 -3.85 0.27 -22.26
C SER A 176 -4.46 -1.14 -22.41
N ASP A 177 -3.80 -2.09 -23.07
CA ASP A 177 -4.45 -3.31 -23.56
C ASP A 177 -4.60 -4.45 -22.52
N GLN A 178 -4.07 -4.28 -21.31
CA GLN A 178 -4.10 -5.29 -20.24
C GLN A 178 -5.31 -5.17 -19.29
N VAL A 179 -6.10 -4.10 -19.42
CA VAL A 179 -7.15 -3.73 -18.45
C VAL A 179 -8.24 -4.81 -18.32
N SER A 180 -8.66 -5.43 -19.43
CA SER A 180 -9.71 -6.47 -19.41
C SER A 180 -9.32 -7.75 -18.65
N GLN A 181 -8.02 -8.02 -18.49
CA GLN A 181 -7.52 -9.16 -17.73
C GLN A 181 -7.48 -8.88 -16.23
N TRP A 182 -7.48 -7.61 -15.82
CA TRP A 182 -7.47 -7.21 -14.41
C TRP A 182 -8.87 -7.15 -13.78
N ASP A 183 -9.91 -7.18 -14.61
CA ASP A 183 -11.32 -7.18 -14.21
C ASP A 183 -11.80 -8.56 -13.68
N ALA A 184 -11.02 -9.63 -13.90
CA ALA A 184 -11.38 -11.00 -13.55
C ALA A 184 -11.14 -11.29 -12.06
N CYS A 185 -12.05 -10.81 -11.24
CA CYS A 185 -12.13 -11.10 -9.81
C CYS A 185 -13.49 -11.76 -9.55
N GLY A 186 -13.47 -13.02 -9.11
CA GLY A 186 -14.67 -13.84 -8.91
C GLY A 186 -15.63 -13.26 -7.85
N SER A 187 -16.80 -13.88 -7.70
CA SER A 187 -17.96 -13.38 -6.95
C SER A 187 -17.79 -13.14 -5.43
N SER A 188 -16.58 -13.23 -4.86
CA SER A 188 -16.31 -12.91 -3.46
C SER A 188 -15.10 -11.96 -3.32
N SER A 189 -15.25 -10.88 -2.56
CA SER A 189 -14.19 -9.88 -2.34
C SER A 189 -12.95 -10.47 -1.63
N ALA A 190 -13.15 -11.49 -0.79
CA ALA A 190 -12.09 -12.18 -0.07
C ALA A 190 -11.14 -12.96 -0.98
N ASP A 191 -11.68 -13.64 -2.01
CA ASP A 191 -10.84 -14.35 -2.98
C ASP A 191 -9.97 -13.38 -3.79
N CYS A 192 -10.47 -12.16 -4.02
CA CYS A 192 -9.79 -11.15 -4.82
C CYS A 192 -8.60 -10.55 -4.08
N ALA A 193 -8.79 -10.14 -2.82
CA ALA A 193 -7.72 -9.55 -2.02
C ALA A 193 -6.58 -10.56 -1.76
N ASN A 194 -6.89 -11.85 -1.63
CA ASN A 194 -5.87 -12.91 -1.54
C ASN A 194 -5.03 -13.04 -2.81
N ASN A 195 -5.64 -12.94 -3.99
CA ASN A 195 -4.92 -12.96 -5.27
C ASN A 195 -4.00 -11.75 -5.41
N PHE A 196 -4.46 -10.56 -5.00
CA PHE A 196 -3.64 -9.34 -5.08
C PHE A 196 -2.39 -9.44 -4.20
N ALA A 197 -2.54 -9.98 -2.98
CA ALA A 197 -1.42 -10.23 -2.10
C ALA A 197 -0.47 -11.29 -2.68
N THR A 198 -1.00 -12.35 -3.29
CA THR A 198 -0.21 -13.40 -3.96
C THR A 198 0.62 -12.84 -5.12
N GLU A 199 0.04 -11.96 -5.95
CA GLU A 199 0.78 -11.26 -7.01
C GLU A 199 1.86 -10.34 -6.44
N SER A 200 1.56 -9.60 -5.35
CA SER A 200 2.52 -8.70 -4.71
C SER A 200 3.74 -9.42 -4.15
N ILE A 201 3.57 -10.55 -3.46
CA ILE A 201 4.73 -11.33 -2.95
C ILE A 201 5.55 -11.95 -4.09
N GLN A 202 4.90 -12.36 -5.18
CA GLN A 202 5.60 -12.85 -6.37
C GLN A 202 6.44 -11.74 -7.01
N ASP A 203 5.91 -10.53 -7.12
CA ASP A 203 6.63 -9.37 -7.63
C ASP A 203 7.74 -8.91 -6.67
N ALA A 204 7.50 -9.01 -5.35
CA ALA A 204 8.50 -8.69 -4.35
C ALA A 204 9.73 -9.59 -4.53
N CYS A 205 9.54 -10.90 -4.61
CA CYS A 205 10.63 -11.85 -4.82
C CYS A 205 11.28 -11.73 -6.21
N SER A 206 10.48 -11.54 -7.27
CA SER A 206 10.98 -11.54 -8.65
C SER A 206 11.70 -10.26 -9.03
N TYR A 207 11.32 -9.13 -8.41
CA TYR A 207 11.75 -7.80 -8.82
C TYR A 207 12.31 -6.97 -7.68
N ALA A 208 11.60 -6.83 -6.55
CA ALA A 208 11.97 -5.89 -5.49
C ALA A 208 13.19 -6.36 -4.68
N TYR A 209 13.17 -7.60 -4.18
CA TYR A 209 14.30 -8.18 -3.45
C TYR A 209 15.46 -8.56 -4.37
N LYS A 210 15.15 -8.88 -5.63
CA LYS A 210 16.16 -9.24 -6.62
C LYS A 210 17.11 -8.07 -6.86
N ASP A 211 18.40 -8.31 -6.67
CA ASP A 211 19.51 -7.35 -6.80
C ASP A 211 19.56 -6.25 -5.71
N ALA A 212 18.63 -6.25 -4.75
CA ALA A 212 18.55 -5.27 -3.65
C ALA A 212 18.95 -5.92 -2.30
N TYR A 213 20.25 -6.06 -2.08
CA TYR A 213 20.82 -6.53 -0.81
C TYR A 213 21.35 -5.37 0.05
N GLN A 214 21.65 -5.66 1.31
CA GLN A 214 22.15 -4.64 2.25
C GLN A 214 23.36 -3.88 1.69
N ASN A 215 23.27 -2.54 1.71
CA ASN A 215 24.25 -1.60 1.17
C ASN A 215 24.42 -1.62 -0.37
N ALA A 216 23.51 -2.27 -1.11
CA ALA A 216 23.54 -2.24 -2.58
C ALA A 216 23.38 -0.79 -3.09
N ARG A 217 24.12 -0.48 -4.17
CA ARG A 217 23.96 0.77 -4.92
C ARG A 217 23.03 0.52 -6.10
N LEU A 218 21.79 0.95 -5.95
CA LEU A 218 20.81 0.84 -7.02
C LEU A 218 21.04 1.98 -8.01
N ASN A 219 20.97 1.65 -9.30
CA ASN A 219 21.22 2.59 -10.39
C ASN A 219 20.09 2.51 -11.42
N ASP A 220 20.25 3.23 -12.54
CA ASP A 220 19.26 3.29 -13.60
C ASP A 220 18.85 1.91 -14.14
N THR A 221 19.73 0.91 -14.11
CA THR A 221 19.38 -0.47 -14.53
C THR A 221 18.32 -1.07 -13.60
N TYR A 222 18.47 -0.89 -12.29
CA TYR A 222 17.46 -1.33 -11.32
C TYR A 222 16.16 -0.54 -11.54
N PHE A 223 16.26 0.77 -11.66
CA PHE A 223 15.10 1.63 -11.88
C PHE A 223 14.30 1.26 -13.13
N LEU A 224 14.95 1.26 -14.29
CA LEU A 224 14.30 1.07 -15.58
C LEU A 224 13.70 -0.34 -15.73
N SER A 225 14.28 -1.34 -15.08
CA SER A 225 13.74 -2.70 -15.08
C SER A 225 12.54 -2.89 -14.16
N ARG A 226 12.42 -2.12 -13.06
CA ARG A 226 11.32 -2.24 -12.10
C ARG A 226 10.19 -1.23 -12.34
N LYS A 227 10.48 -0.11 -13.01
CA LYS A 227 9.49 0.91 -13.33
C LYS A 227 8.23 0.36 -14.02
N PRO A 228 8.31 -0.52 -15.04
CA PRO A 228 7.10 -1.08 -15.66
C PRO A 228 6.25 -1.91 -14.69
N ILE A 229 6.88 -2.59 -13.73
CA ILE A 229 6.18 -3.37 -12.70
C ILE A 229 5.42 -2.43 -11.76
N VAL A 230 6.11 -1.39 -11.26
CA VAL A 230 5.52 -0.33 -10.43
C VAL A 230 4.29 0.26 -11.10
N GLU A 231 4.43 0.67 -12.35
CA GLU A 231 3.34 1.31 -13.08
C GLU A 231 2.17 0.36 -13.36
N THR A 232 2.46 -0.93 -13.63
CA THR A 232 1.45 -1.97 -13.77
C THR A 232 0.66 -2.15 -12.48
N ARG A 233 1.33 -2.21 -11.32
CA ARG A 233 0.67 -2.38 -10.02
C ARG A 233 -0.20 -1.19 -9.63
N ILE A 234 0.24 0.04 -9.92
CA ILE A 234 -0.59 1.25 -9.74
C ILE A 234 -1.86 1.18 -10.61
N ALA A 235 -1.72 0.81 -11.88
CA ALA A 235 -2.85 0.70 -12.79
C ALA A 235 -3.83 -0.40 -12.36
N GLN A 236 -3.31 -1.58 -11.96
CA GLN A 236 -4.10 -2.68 -11.41
C GLN A 236 -4.88 -2.26 -10.17
N ALA A 237 -4.23 -1.60 -9.21
CA ALA A 237 -4.88 -1.12 -8.00
C ALA A 237 -6.04 -0.16 -8.31
N GLY A 238 -5.84 0.80 -9.21
CA GLY A 238 -6.87 1.75 -9.60
C GLY A 238 -8.06 1.10 -10.31
N VAL A 239 -7.78 0.19 -11.26
CA VAL A 239 -8.84 -0.56 -11.98
C VAL A 239 -9.63 -1.45 -11.01
N ARG A 240 -8.95 -2.20 -10.15
CA ARG A 240 -9.58 -3.12 -9.19
C ARG A 240 -10.36 -2.38 -8.11
N LEU A 241 -9.86 -1.23 -7.63
CA LEU A 241 -10.61 -0.36 -6.72
C LEU A 241 -11.90 0.15 -7.36
N ALA A 242 -11.85 0.64 -8.60
CA ALA A 242 -13.05 1.07 -9.32
C ALA A 242 -14.06 -0.06 -9.45
N ASN A 243 -13.62 -1.24 -9.89
CA ASN A 243 -14.49 -2.40 -10.05
C ASN A 243 -15.16 -2.81 -8.75
N LEU A 244 -14.41 -2.83 -7.65
CA LEU A 244 -14.94 -3.15 -6.33
C LEU A 244 -15.99 -2.13 -5.88
N LEU A 245 -15.69 -0.83 -5.99
CA LEU A 245 -16.65 0.22 -5.64
C LEU A 245 -17.90 0.18 -6.53
N ASN A 246 -17.75 -0.13 -7.82
CA ASN A 246 -18.85 -0.33 -8.75
C ASN A 246 -19.75 -1.53 -8.40
N GLN A 247 -19.18 -2.57 -7.81
CA GLN A 247 -19.94 -3.74 -7.32
C GLN A 247 -20.64 -3.45 -5.99
N ILE A 248 -20.01 -2.66 -5.12
CA ILE A 248 -20.56 -2.30 -3.81
C ILE A 248 -21.75 -1.34 -3.97
N PHE A 249 -21.62 -0.34 -4.84
CA PHE A 249 -22.63 0.71 -5.03
C PHE A 249 -23.41 0.49 -6.32
N VAL A 250 -24.47 -0.30 -6.22
CA VAL A 250 -25.43 -0.61 -7.30
C VAL A 250 -26.72 0.20 -7.20
#